data_AF-A0ABD4T7R7-F1
#
_entry.id   AF-A0ABD4T7R7-F1
#
_cell.length_a   1.000
_cell.length_b   1.000
_cell.length_c   1.000
_cell.angle_alpha   90.00
_cell.angle_beta   90.00
_cell.angle_gamma   90.00
#
_symmetry.space_group_name_H-M   'P 1'
#
loop_
_entity.id
_entity.type
_entity.pdbx_description
1 polymer ?
#
loop_
_entity_poly.entity_id
_entity_poly.type
_entity_poly.pdbx_seq_one_letter_code
_entity_poly.pdbx_strand_id
1 'polypeptide(L)' 'MSAKSVIDQARDLFIRKIRRIRRREQAMLARTDEEIGLTAQDAARYESSIQGKIPHDFSVAYDRSKSAMS' A
#
# COMPACT_ATOMS: atom_id res chain seq x y z
N MET A 1 12.79 29.68 -1.20
CA MET A 1 12.13 28.35 -1.28
C MET A 1 11.41 28.28 -2.63
N SER A 2 11.82 27.40 -3.54
CA SER A 2 11.14 27.24 -4.83
C SER A 2 9.78 26.58 -4.62
N ALA A 3 8.70 27.20 -5.10
CA ALA A 3 7.36 26.63 -5.02
C ALA A 3 7.32 25.34 -5.86
N LYS A 4 7.03 24.19 -5.24
CA LYS A 4 6.85 22.93 -5.97
C LYS A 4 5.74 23.11 -7.00
N SER A 5 6.01 22.72 -8.24
CA SER A 5 5.01 22.73 -9.30
C SER A 5 3.79 21.91 -8.88
N VAL A 6 2.62 22.23 -9.44
CA VAL A 6 1.38 21.47 -9.18
C VAL A 6 1.58 19.97 -9.53
N ILE A 7 2.38 19.68 -10.57
CA ILE A 7 2.72 18.32 -10.98
C ILE A 7 3.53 17.60 -9.90
N ASP A 8 4.52 18.27 -9.29
CA ASP A 8 5.34 17.68 -8.24
C ASP A 8 4.53 17.42 -6.97
N GLN A 9 3.58 18.30 -6.66
CA GLN A 9 2.65 18.11 -5.55
C GLN A 9 1.72 16.93 -5.81
N ALA A 10 1.14 16.83 -7.01
CA ALA A 10 0.29 15.71 -7.40
C ALA A 10 1.06 14.38 -7.35
N ARG A 11 2.32 14.36 -7.81
CA ARG A 11 3.18 13.17 -7.75
C ARG A 11 3.48 12.76 -6.30
N ASP A 12 3.79 13.71 -5.42
CA ASP A 12 4.04 13.43 -4.00
C ASP A 12 2.78 12.86 -3.32
N LEU A 13 1.61 13.44 -3.57
CA LEU A 13 0.33 12.91 -3.07
C LEU A 13 0.05 11.49 -3.57
N PHE A 14 0.28 11.24 -4.86
CA PHE A 14 0.13 9.91 -5.45
C PHE A 14 1.06 8.89 -4.79
N ILE A 15 2.36 9.20 -4.68
CA ILE A 15 3.34 8.31 -4.04
C ILE A 15 2.96 8.03 -2.58
N ARG A 16 2.52 9.04 -1.84
CA ARG A 16 2.07 8.89 -0.45
C ARG A 16 0.84 7.97 -0.35
N LYS A 17 -0.13 8.11 -1.25
CA LYS A 17 -1.31 7.26 -1.31
C LYS A 17 -0.92 5.80 -1.57
N ILE A 18 -0.12 5.55 -2.61
CA ILE A 18 0.37 4.21 -2.97
C ILE A 18 1.13 3.56 -1.81
N ARG A 19 2.02 4.30 -1.14
CA ARG A 19 2.75 3.81 0.05
C ARG A 19 1.81 3.45 1.20
N ARG A 20 0.75 4.24 1.44
CA ARG A 20 -0.22 3.97 2.50
C ARG A 20 -1.01 2.69 2.23
N ILE A 21 -1.47 2.50 0.99
CA ILE A 21 -2.18 1.29 0.56
C ILE A 21 -1.29 0.06 0.78
N ARG A 22 -0.04 0.10 0.30
CA ARG A 22 0.90 -1.02 0.45
C ARG A 22 1.21 -1.38 1.91
N ARG A 23 1.41 -0.38 2.78
CA ARG A 23 1.61 -0.64 4.22
C ARG A 23 0.42 -1.32 4.86
N ARG A 24 -0.81 -0.91 4.48
CA ARG A 24 -2.03 -1.51 5.01
C ARG A 24 -2.18 -2.95 4.55
N GLU A 25 -1.94 -3.21 3.27
CA GLU A 25 -1.92 -4.55 2.70
C GLU A 25 -0.93 -5.45 3.45
N GLN A 26 0.33 -5.04 3.56
CA GLN A 26 1.36 -5.79 4.28
C GLN A 26 0.97 -6.05 5.74
N ALA A 27 0.35 -5.09 6.43
CA ALA A 27 -0.11 -5.29 7.80
C ALA A 27 -1.34 -6.23 7.90
N MET A 28 -2.17 -6.34 6.86
CA MET A 28 -3.27 -7.32 6.85
C MET A 28 -2.74 -8.71 6.57
N LEU A 29 -1.88 -8.85 5.56
CA LEU A 29 -1.23 -10.12 5.20
C LEU A 29 -0.44 -10.67 6.38
N ALA A 30 0.40 -9.86 7.03
CA ALA A 30 1.20 -10.31 8.18
C ALA A 30 0.34 -10.87 9.33
N ARG A 31 -0.86 -10.32 9.56
CA ARG A 31 -1.80 -10.85 10.57
C ARG A 31 -2.38 -12.19 10.15
N THR A 32 -2.78 -12.32 8.88
CA THR A 32 -3.29 -13.58 8.35
C THR A 32 -2.20 -14.66 8.32
N ASP A 33 -0.97 -14.30 7.97
CA ASP A 33 0.19 -15.19 7.99
C ASP A 33 0.44 -15.74 9.40
N GLU A 34 0.37 -14.88 10.42
CA GLU A 34 0.46 -15.29 11.83
C GLU A 34 -0.67 -16.24 12.23
N GLU A 35 -1.92 -15.98 11.80
CA GLU A 35 -3.09 -16.85 12.08
C GLU A 35 -2.92 -18.26 11.51
N ILE A 36 -2.28 -18.41 10.35
CA ILE A 36 -2.04 -19.72 9.72
C ILE A 36 -0.69 -20.34 10.09
N GLY A 37 0.07 -19.71 10.99
CA GLY A 37 1.35 -20.19 11.49
C GLY A 37 2.51 -20.04 10.51
N LEU A 38 2.39 -19.17 9.51
CA LEU A 38 3.51 -18.81 8.64
C LEU A 38 4.49 -17.90 9.38
N THR A 39 5.78 -18.20 9.28
CA THR A 39 6.82 -17.32 9.78
C THR A 39 6.98 -16.11 8.86
N ALA A 40 7.49 -14.99 9.39
CA ALA A 40 7.80 -13.82 8.56
C ALA A 40 8.76 -14.13 7.40
N GLN A 41 9.65 -15.13 7.57
CA GLN A 41 10.56 -15.57 6.52
C GLN A 41 9.84 -16.35 5.41
N ASP A 42 8.84 -17.16 5.74
CA ASP A 42 8.05 -17.91 4.75
C ASP A 42 7.07 -16.99 4.02
N ALA A 43 6.41 -16.09 4.75
CA ALA A 43 5.54 -15.05 4.19
C ALA A 43 6.26 -14.17 3.16
N ALA A 44 7.50 -13.76 3.46
CA ALA A 44 8.32 -12.95 2.56
C ALA A 44 8.60 -13.61 1.19
N ARG A 45 8.52 -14.95 1.09
CA ARG A 45 8.70 -15.67 -0.19
C ARG A 45 7.54 -15.50 -1.15
N TYR A 46 6.36 -15.18 -0.62
CA TYR A 46 5.14 -14.95 -1.38
C TYR A 46 4.92 -13.46 -1.69
N GLU A 47 5.78 -12.56 -1.18
CA GLU A 47 5.70 -11.14 -1.53
C GLU A 47 6.01 -10.98 -3.03
N SER A 48 5.09 -10.33 -3.75
CA SER A 48 5.29 -9.99 -5.16
C SER A 48 6.52 -9.09 -5.33
N SER A 49 7.49 -9.56 -6.11
CA SER A 49 8.69 -8.81 -6.49
C SER A 49 8.42 -7.75 -7.56
N ILE A 50 7.18 -7.67 -8.09
CA ILE A 50 6.81 -6.72 -9.14
C ILE A 50 6.79 -5.32 -8.54
N GLN A 51 7.89 -4.60 -8.75
CA GLN A 51 8.07 -3.23 -8.28
C GLN A 51 6.95 -2.31 -8.80
N GLY A 52 6.22 -1.70 -7.88
CA GLY A 52 5.36 -0.56 -8.15
C GLY A 52 3.97 -0.85 -8.73
N LYS A 53 3.65 -2.10 -9.08
CA LYS A 53 2.29 -2.46 -9.49
C LYS A 53 1.51 -2.96 -8.28
N ILE A 54 0.71 -2.07 -7.69
CA ILE A 54 -0.42 -2.49 -6.87
C ILE A 54 -1.34 -3.29 -7.82
N PRO A 55 -1.68 -4.56 -7.55
CA PRO A 55 -2.58 -5.29 -8.43
C PRO A 55 -3.89 -4.51 -8.54
N HIS A 56 -4.48 -4.47 -9.74
CA HIS A 56 -5.50 -3.47 -10.11
C HIS A 56 -6.67 -3.36 -9.11
N ASP A 57 -7.03 -4.47 -8.45
CA ASP A 57 -8.14 -4.55 -7.50
C ASP A 57 -7.79 -4.06 -6.08
N PHE A 58 -6.50 -3.89 -5.77
CA PHE A 58 -6.04 -3.58 -4.41
C PHE A 58 -6.22 -2.11 -4.07
N SER A 59 -6.15 -1.19 -5.04
CA SER A 59 -6.41 0.23 -4.75
C SER A 59 -7.88 0.47 -4.38
N VAL A 60 -8.80 -0.38 -4.82
CA VAL A 60 -10.23 -0.29 -4.47
C VAL A 60 -10.49 -0.92 -3.11
N ALA A 61 -9.86 -2.07 -2.80
CA ALA A 61 -10.09 -2.81 -1.56
C ALA A 61 -9.30 -2.29 -0.34
N TYR A 62 -8.07 -1.82 -0.54
CA TYR A 62 -7.16 -1.40 0.54
C TYR A 62 -7.02 0.12 0.69
N ASP A 63 -7.49 0.92 -0.26
CA ASP A 63 -7.66 2.35 -0.02
C ASP A 63 -8.75 2.55 1.04
N ARG A 64 -8.54 3.52 1.93
CA ARG A 64 -9.53 3.81 2.97
C ARG A 64 -10.75 4.38 2.24
N SER A 65 -11.94 3.79 2.44
CA SER A 65 -13.16 4.30 1.82
C SER A 65 -13.27 5.82 2.06
N LYS A 66 -13.67 6.57 1.04
CA LYS A 66 -13.86 8.03 1.14
C LYS A 66 -14.91 8.43 2.19
N SER A 67 -15.63 7.46 2.74
CA SER A 67 -16.64 7.59 3.79
C SER A 67 -16.11 8.12 5.12
N ALA A 68 -14.80 8.03 5.39
CA ALA A 68 -14.19 8.54 6.64
C ALA A 68 -13.77 10.02 6.57
N MET A 69 -14.22 10.76 5.56
CA MET A 69 -13.97 12.20 5.41
C MET A 69 -15.22 13.02 5.77
N SER A 70 -15.71 12.84 6.99
CA SER A 70 -16.72 13.70 7.61
C SER A 70 -16.18 14.36 8.86
#